data_AF-A0A1S2UHQ9-F1
#
_entry.id   AF-A0A1S2UHQ9-F1
#
_cell.length_a   1.000
_cell.length_b   1.000
_cell.length_c   1.000
_cell.angle_alpha   90.00
_cell.angle_beta   90.00
_cell.angle_gamma   90.00
#
_symmetry.space_group_name_H-M   'P 1'
#
loop_
_entity.id
_entity.type
_entity.pdbx_description
1 polymer ?
#
loop_
_entity_poly.entity_id
_entity_poly.type
_entity_poly.pdbx_seq_one_letter_code
_entity_poly.pdbx_strand_id
1 'polypeptide(L)'
;MSGFIQSHDYVPGMSGWIFNKDTGEFEIYSSSGNMSTDAQLITVTAGDWSDYDLPANALERLAFITAELDKIPADCRGGAEFTTEDISFDRDGSDVRTTLTYVRQETPDEVMARIEKGQLSVRINGLGGANFSIYHDGQLRVQFGILSEPGPFIVAGGKVYLRKEVIDKTSNAFS
;
A
#
# COMPACT_ATOMS: atom_id res chain seq x y z
N MET A 1 9.22 -25.72 23.97
CA MET A 1 8.70 -25.16 22.70
C MET A 1 9.10 -23.70 22.67
N SER A 2 9.57 -23.15 21.55
CA SER A 2 9.91 -21.72 21.49
C SER A 2 8.66 -20.89 21.74
N GLY A 3 8.70 -19.96 22.69
CA GLY A 3 7.60 -19.04 23.03
C GLY A 3 7.26 -18.03 21.93
N PHE A 4 7.83 -18.16 20.73
CA PHE A 4 7.72 -17.20 19.63
C PHE A 4 7.13 -17.85 18.37
N ILE A 5 6.32 -17.08 17.63
CA ILE A 5 6.02 -17.31 16.20
C ILE A 5 6.58 -16.12 15.42
N GLN A 6 7.21 -16.37 14.29
CA GLN A 6 7.74 -15.32 13.42
C GLN A 6 7.49 -15.65 11.95
N SER A 7 7.53 -14.63 11.09
CA SER A 7 7.57 -14.82 9.64
C SER A 7 8.89 -15.43 9.19
N HIS A 8 8.90 -15.99 7.98
CA HIS A 8 10.09 -16.58 7.38
C HIS A 8 11.22 -15.56 7.16
N ASP A 9 10.85 -14.31 6.88
CA ASP A 9 11.72 -13.18 6.57
C ASP A 9 11.96 -12.24 7.76
N TYR A 10 11.67 -12.71 8.98
CA TYR A 10 11.85 -11.89 10.18
C TYR A 10 13.33 -11.59 10.42
N VAL A 11 13.67 -10.30 10.38
CA VAL A 11 14.97 -9.75 10.74
C VAL A 11 14.71 -8.62 11.74
N PRO A 12 15.18 -8.73 12.99
CA PRO A 12 14.95 -7.71 14.02
C PRO A 12 15.35 -6.31 13.52
N GLY A 13 14.46 -5.33 13.66
CA GLY A 13 14.74 -3.96 13.19
C GLY A 13 14.46 -3.69 11.72
N MET A 14 14.20 -4.72 10.89
CA MET A 14 14.33 -4.61 9.44
C MET A 14 13.12 -5.13 8.65
N SER A 15 12.65 -6.34 8.90
CA SER A 15 11.63 -6.99 8.06
C SER A 15 10.85 -8.06 8.80
N GLY A 16 9.70 -8.43 8.24
CA GLY A 16 8.86 -9.49 8.74
C GLY A 16 8.11 -9.14 10.02
N TRP A 17 7.67 -10.17 10.74
CA TRP A 17 6.99 -10.01 12.02
C TRP A 17 7.38 -11.09 13.02
N ILE A 18 7.27 -10.76 14.31
CA ILE A 18 7.42 -11.70 15.42
C ILE A 18 6.32 -11.47 16.46
N PHE A 19 5.88 -12.55 17.09
CA PHE A 19 4.92 -12.57 18.20
C PHE A 19 5.46 -13.45 19.33
N ASN A 20 5.59 -12.88 20.53
CA ASN A 20 5.89 -13.59 21.75
C ASN A 20 4.58 -14.06 22.41
N LYS A 21 4.35 -15.38 22.43
CA LYS A 21 3.16 -16.00 23.02
C LYS A 21 3.10 -15.84 24.54
N ASP A 22 4.26 -15.77 25.19
CA ASP A 22 4.34 -15.79 26.65
C ASP A 22 4.09 -14.39 27.22
N THR A 23 4.51 -13.33 26.52
CA THR A 23 4.34 -11.93 26.96
C THR A 23 3.24 -11.19 26.19
N GLY A 24 2.80 -11.68 25.04
CA GLY A 24 1.88 -11.00 24.12
C GLY A 24 2.54 -9.88 23.30
N GLU A 25 3.87 -9.74 23.36
CA GLU A 25 4.61 -8.72 22.62
C GLU A 25 4.64 -9.05 21.12
N PHE A 26 4.57 -8.02 20.28
CA PHE A 26 4.68 -8.17 18.84
C PHE A 26 5.40 -7.02 18.17
N GLU A 27 5.97 -7.33 17.02
CA GLU A 27 6.66 -6.41 16.13
C GLU A 27 6.30 -6.74 14.69
N ILE A 28 5.92 -5.72 13.93
CA ILE A 28 5.58 -5.83 12.50
C ILE A 28 6.33 -4.74 11.75
N TYR A 29 7.05 -5.15 10.71
CA TYR A 29 7.68 -4.26 9.73
C TYR A 29 6.93 -4.29 8.40
N SER A 30 6.72 -3.12 7.81
CA SER A 30 6.16 -2.99 6.47
C SER A 30 7.18 -3.22 5.35
N SER A 31 8.48 -3.20 5.66
CA SER A 31 9.56 -3.39 4.70
C SER A 31 9.83 -4.87 4.44
N SER A 32 9.88 -5.25 3.17
CA SER A 32 10.49 -6.51 2.74
C SER A 32 12.01 -6.36 2.82
N GLY A 33 12.71 -7.25 3.52
CA GLY A 33 14.16 -7.18 3.73
C GLY A 33 15.03 -7.26 2.46
N ASN A 34 14.42 -7.33 1.28
CA ASN A 34 15.07 -7.47 -0.01
C ASN A 34 14.67 -6.32 -0.96
N MET A 35 15.18 -5.12 -0.70
CA MET A 35 15.07 -3.97 -1.62
C MET A 35 16.16 -4.08 -2.68
N SER A 36 15.95 -4.95 -3.67
CA SER A 36 16.91 -5.08 -4.79
C SER A 36 17.05 -3.75 -5.54
N THR A 37 18.30 -3.39 -5.84
CA THR A 37 18.64 -2.25 -6.69
C THR A 37 18.49 -2.56 -8.18
N ASP A 38 18.28 -3.83 -8.53
CA ASP A 38 18.15 -4.24 -9.92
C ASP A 38 16.75 -3.91 -10.44
N ALA A 39 16.67 -3.53 -11.72
CA ALA A 39 15.41 -3.35 -12.42
C ALA A 39 14.64 -4.67 -12.47
N GLN A 40 13.34 -4.60 -12.18
CA GLN A 40 12.44 -5.75 -12.23
C GLN A 40 11.51 -5.67 -13.43
N LEU A 41 11.02 -6.83 -13.88
CA LEU A 41 9.93 -6.89 -14.83
C LEU A 41 8.64 -6.43 -14.15
N ILE A 42 8.00 -5.41 -14.72
CA ILE A 42 6.72 -4.89 -14.28
C ILE A 42 5.67 -5.05 -15.36
N THR A 43 4.43 -5.27 -14.92
CA THR A 43 3.25 -5.17 -15.78
C THR A 43 2.76 -3.74 -15.75
N VAL A 44 2.65 -3.12 -16.92
CA VAL A 44 2.21 -1.74 -17.10
C VAL A 44 0.82 -1.77 -17.71
N THR A 45 -0.14 -1.13 -17.04
CA THR A 45 -1.47 -0.87 -17.61
C THR A 45 -1.40 0.36 -18.52
N ALA A 46 -1.42 0.14 -19.83
CA ALA A 46 -1.42 1.20 -20.83
C ALA A 46 -2.79 1.87 -20.98
N GLY A 47 -3.86 1.15 -20.66
CA GLY A 47 -5.21 1.70 -20.65
C GLY A 47 -6.22 0.79 -19.95
N ASP A 48 -7.30 1.40 -19.51
CA ASP A 48 -8.37 0.78 -18.75
C ASP A 48 -9.67 1.52 -19.06
N TRP A 49 -10.65 0.79 -19.60
CA TRP A 49 -11.90 1.33 -20.12
C TRP A 49 -13.06 0.49 -19.62
N SER A 50 -14.19 1.14 -19.32
CA SER A 50 -15.44 0.39 -19.20
C SER A 50 -15.80 -0.20 -20.55
N ASP A 51 -16.49 -1.35 -20.57
CA ASP A 51 -16.98 -1.92 -21.83
C ASP A 51 -17.90 -0.94 -22.60
N TYR A 52 -18.59 -0.05 -21.86
CA TYR A 52 -19.41 1.01 -22.44
C TYR A 52 -18.62 2.13 -23.14
N ASP A 53 -17.35 2.34 -22.77
CA ASP A 53 -16.50 3.37 -23.38
C ASP A 53 -15.90 2.90 -24.72
N LEU A 54 -15.97 1.60 -25.00
CA LEU A 54 -15.30 1.01 -26.14
C LEU A 54 -16.20 1.06 -27.37
N PRO A 55 -15.64 1.32 -28.57
CA PRO A 55 -16.44 1.36 -29.79
C PRO A 55 -17.18 0.04 -30.02
N ALA A 56 -18.50 0.13 -30.21
CA ALA A 56 -19.34 -1.03 -30.50
C ALA A 56 -19.20 -1.53 -31.95
N ASN A 57 -18.84 -0.63 -32.88
CA ASN A 57 -18.58 -1.00 -34.26
C ASN A 57 -17.22 -1.70 -34.41
N ALA A 58 -17.18 -2.83 -35.12
CA ALA A 58 -15.96 -3.64 -35.25
C ALA A 58 -14.80 -2.91 -35.94
N LEU A 59 -15.06 -2.06 -36.94
CA LEU A 59 -14.01 -1.30 -37.64
C LEU A 59 -13.46 -0.19 -36.75
N GLU A 60 -14.33 0.52 -36.03
CA GLU A 60 -13.92 1.54 -35.07
C GLU A 60 -13.15 0.92 -33.90
N ARG A 61 -13.56 -0.27 -33.44
CA ARG A 61 -12.88 -1.02 -32.39
C ARG A 61 -11.50 -1.48 -32.83
N LEU A 62 -11.33 -1.92 -34.07
CA LEU A 62 -10.01 -2.26 -34.64
C LEU A 62 -9.10 -1.03 -34.75
N ALA A 63 -9.65 0.09 -35.21
CA ALA A 63 -8.91 1.36 -35.28
C ALA A 63 -8.47 1.84 -33.89
N PHE A 64 -9.36 1.73 -32.90
CA PHE A 64 -9.06 2.01 -31.50
C PHE A 64 -7.93 1.12 -30.97
N ILE A 65 -8.03 -0.20 -31.15
CA ILE A 65 -6.99 -1.15 -30.71
C ILE A 65 -5.63 -0.78 -31.31
N THR A 66 -5.60 -0.47 -32.62
CA THR A 66 -4.36 -0.08 -33.30
C THR A 66 -3.78 1.20 -32.72
N ALA A 67 -4.61 2.21 -32.49
CA ALA A 67 -4.21 3.49 -31.92
C ALA A 67 -3.67 3.34 -30.48
N GLU A 68 -4.28 2.48 -29.66
CA GLU A 68 -3.79 2.23 -28.30
C GLU A 68 -2.48 1.43 -28.30
N LEU A 69 -2.33 0.43 -29.18
CA LEU A 69 -1.06 -0.29 -29.35
C LEU A 69 0.07 0.63 -29.83
N ASP A 70 -0.23 1.65 -30.63
CA ASP A 70 0.78 2.61 -31.09
C ASP A 70 1.35 3.50 -29.97
N LYS A 71 0.64 3.64 -28.84
CA LYS A 71 1.14 4.34 -27.65
C LYS A 71 2.13 3.51 -26.85
N ILE A 72 2.12 2.18 -27.01
CA ILE A 72 3.04 1.26 -26.33
C ILE A 72 4.42 1.31 -27.02
N PRO A 73 5.53 1.27 -26.26
CA PRO A 73 6.87 1.15 -26.82
C PRO A 73 6.99 0.00 -27.82
N ALA A 74 7.64 0.24 -28.96
CA ALA A 74 7.62 -0.69 -30.10
C ALA A 74 8.14 -2.10 -29.77
N ASP A 75 9.11 -2.19 -28.87
CA ASP A 75 9.68 -3.43 -28.35
C ASP A 75 8.73 -4.21 -27.43
N CYS A 76 7.73 -3.54 -26.85
CA CYS A 76 6.75 -4.13 -25.94
C CYS A 76 5.44 -4.53 -26.64
N ARG A 77 5.12 -3.94 -27.81
CA ARG A 77 3.84 -4.13 -28.51
C ARG A 77 3.50 -5.60 -28.80
N GLY A 78 4.52 -6.41 -29.13
CA GLY A 78 4.34 -7.82 -29.47
C GLY A 78 3.88 -8.70 -28.30
N GLY A 79 4.04 -8.22 -27.06
CA GLY A 79 3.57 -8.90 -25.84
C GLY A 79 2.49 -8.12 -25.10
N ALA A 80 1.86 -7.14 -25.74
CA ALA A 80 0.75 -6.40 -25.15
C ALA A 80 -0.55 -7.22 -25.25
N GLU A 81 -1.32 -7.24 -24.18
CA GLU A 81 -2.53 -8.07 -24.05
C GLU A 81 -3.73 -7.22 -23.64
N PHE A 82 -4.86 -7.43 -24.32
CA PHE A 82 -6.16 -6.97 -23.87
C PHE A 82 -6.84 -8.04 -23.03
N THR A 83 -7.25 -7.70 -21.82
CA THR A 83 -8.10 -8.54 -20.98
C THR A 83 -9.43 -7.85 -20.77
N THR A 84 -10.51 -8.62 -20.56
CA THR A 84 -11.83 -8.07 -20.23
C THR A 84 -12.40 -8.88 -19.08
N GLU A 85 -12.67 -8.20 -17.98
CA GLU A 85 -13.05 -8.82 -16.71
C GLU A 85 -14.27 -8.09 -16.14
N ASP A 86 -15.17 -8.84 -15.51
CA ASP A 86 -16.26 -8.29 -14.71
C ASP A 86 -15.75 -8.15 -13.27
N ILE A 87 -15.58 -6.91 -12.81
CA ILE A 87 -15.07 -6.59 -11.47
C ILE A 87 -16.19 -6.22 -10.50
N SER A 88 -17.45 -6.49 -10.85
CA SER A 88 -18.59 -6.25 -9.96
C SER A 88 -18.52 -7.09 -8.68
N PHE A 89 -18.82 -6.44 -7.55
CA PHE A 89 -18.89 -7.09 -6.23
C PHE A 89 -20.32 -7.19 -5.70
N ASP A 90 -21.29 -6.46 -6.26
CA ASP A 90 -22.68 -6.44 -5.83
C ASP A 90 -23.64 -6.89 -6.94
N ARG A 91 -24.89 -7.15 -6.54
CA ARG A 91 -25.89 -7.82 -7.38
C ARG A 91 -26.53 -6.91 -8.43
N ASP A 92 -26.33 -5.59 -8.31
CA ASP A 92 -27.15 -4.58 -9.00
C ASP A 92 -26.38 -3.78 -10.08
N GLY A 93 -25.10 -4.09 -10.34
CA GLY A 93 -24.35 -3.46 -11.43
C GLY A 93 -23.26 -4.37 -11.98
N SER A 94 -23.24 -4.55 -13.31
CA SER A 94 -22.10 -5.16 -14.00
C SER A 94 -21.04 -4.09 -14.25
N ASP A 95 -19.83 -4.27 -13.72
CA ASP A 95 -18.68 -3.41 -14.00
C ASP A 95 -17.69 -4.22 -14.85
N VAL A 96 -18.00 -4.29 -16.14
CA VAL A 96 -17.14 -4.97 -17.11
C VAL A 96 -16.11 -3.97 -17.62
N ARG A 97 -14.83 -4.29 -17.42
CA ARG A 97 -13.71 -3.43 -17.82
C ARG A 97 -12.76 -4.18 -18.74
N THR A 98 -12.32 -3.49 -19.78
CA THR A 98 -11.26 -3.94 -20.66
C THR A 98 -9.97 -3.21 -20.29
N THR A 99 -8.89 -3.96 -20.08
CA THR A 99 -7.57 -3.38 -19.80
C THR A 99 -6.59 -3.77 -20.90
N LEU A 100 -5.65 -2.88 -21.21
CA LEU A 100 -4.50 -3.13 -22.07
C LEU A 100 -3.25 -3.11 -21.20
N THR A 101 -2.54 -4.23 -21.15
CA THR A 101 -1.32 -4.37 -20.37
C THR A 101 -0.15 -4.80 -21.23
N TYR A 102 1.06 -4.50 -20.81
CA TYR A 102 2.30 -5.03 -21.38
C TYR A 102 3.37 -5.16 -20.32
N VAL A 103 4.39 -5.97 -20.59
CA VAL A 103 5.50 -6.20 -19.65
C VAL A 103 6.76 -5.50 -20.14
N ARG A 104 7.46 -4.80 -19.23
CA ARG A 104 8.79 -4.24 -19.49
C ARG A 104 9.64 -4.21 -18.22
N GLN A 105 10.93 -3.93 -18.38
CA GLN A 105 11.79 -3.57 -17.24
C GLN A 105 11.38 -2.20 -16.69
N GLU A 106 11.50 -2.03 -15.38
CA GLU A 106 11.41 -0.72 -14.72
C GLU A 106 12.40 0.28 -15.32
N THR A 107 12.01 1.55 -15.34
CA THR A 107 12.92 2.66 -15.59
C THR A 107 13.79 2.94 -14.35
N PRO A 108 14.94 3.63 -14.50
CA PRO A 108 15.74 4.05 -13.35
C PRO A 108 14.94 4.84 -12.30
N ASP A 109 14.02 5.72 -12.75
CA ASP A 109 13.18 6.51 -11.86
C ASP A 109 12.18 5.64 -11.09
N GLU A 110 11.61 4.62 -11.74
CA GLU A 110 10.72 3.65 -11.09
C GLU A 110 11.46 2.79 -10.07
N VAL A 111 12.69 2.37 -10.38
CA VAL A 111 13.56 1.66 -9.44
C VAL A 111 13.85 2.53 -8.22
N MET A 112 14.23 3.79 -8.43
CA MET A 112 14.47 4.74 -7.34
C MET A 112 13.22 4.96 -6.49
N ALA A 113 12.07 5.21 -7.12
CA ALA A 113 10.80 5.40 -6.42
C ALA A 113 10.39 4.17 -5.61
N ARG A 114 10.63 2.96 -6.13
CA ARG A 114 10.40 1.71 -5.39
C ARG A 114 11.33 1.60 -4.19
N ILE A 115 12.61 1.90 -4.35
CA ILE A 115 13.59 1.87 -3.26
C ILE A 115 13.22 2.89 -2.18
N GLU A 116 12.90 4.14 -2.56
CA GLU A 116 12.46 5.19 -1.63
C GLU A 116 11.19 4.78 -0.88
N LYS A 117 10.17 4.27 -1.59
CA LYS A 117 8.96 3.75 -0.96
C LYS A 117 9.25 2.59 -0.01
N GLY A 118 10.25 1.78 -0.35
CA GLY A 118 10.74 0.70 0.50
C GLY A 118 11.51 1.16 1.75
N GLN A 119 12.12 2.35 1.70
CA GLN A 119 12.80 2.97 2.84
C GLN A 119 11.82 3.57 3.86
N LEU A 120 10.59 3.87 3.44
CA LEU A 120 9.50 4.28 4.34
C LEU A 120 9.06 3.09 5.19
N SER A 121 9.82 2.84 6.25
CA SER A 121 9.58 1.75 7.19
C SER A 121 8.54 2.19 8.21
N VAL A 122 7.38 1.52 8.18
CA VAL A 122 6.43 1.55 9.28
C VAL A 122 6.78 0.39 10.21
N ARG A 123 6.99 0.72 11.48
CA ARG A 123 7.18 -0.25 12.55
C ARG A 123 6.02 -0.14 13.52
N ILE A 124 5.34 -1.24 13.75
CA ILE A 124 4.29 -1.34 14.76
C ILE A 124 4.80 -2.26 15.86
N ASN A 125 4.81 -1.76 17.09
CA ASN A 125 5.17 -2.54 18.26
C ASN A 125 4.01 -2.56 19.25
N GLY A 126 3.64 -3.74 19.73
CA GLY A 126 2.83 -3.90 20.93
C GLY A 126 3.68 -4.53 22.02
N LEU A 127 3.76 -3.88 23.19
CA LEU A 127 4.36 -4.48 24.36
C LEU A 127 3.27 -5.13 25.21
N GLY A 128 3.58 -6.26 25.84
CA GLY A 128 2.70 -6.89 26.82
C GLY A 128 2.37 -5.89 27.93
N GLY A 129 1.10 -5.48 28.00
CA GLY A 129 0.62 -4.44 28.92
C GLY A 129 0.56 -3.05 28.29
N ALA A 130 -0.67 -2.60 27.98
CA ALA A 130 -1.16 -1.25 27.64
C ALA A 130 -0.40 -0.37 26.62
N ASN A 131 0.83 -0.70 26.23
CA ASN A 131 1.70 0.15 25.45
C ASN A 131 1.76 -0.34 24.01
N PHE A 132 1.29 0.51 23.09
CA PHE A 132 1.32 0.28 21.66
C PHE A 132 1.92 1.49 20.97
N SER A 133 2.83 1.28 20.04
CA SER A 133 3.52 2.35 19.34
C SER A 133 3.59 2.09 17.83
N ILE A 134 3.34 3.15 17.05
CA ILE A 134 3.58 3.18 15.60
C ILE A 134 4.71 4.16 15.33
N TYR A 135 5.72 3.69 14.64
CA TYR A 135 6.82 4.50 14.13
C TYR A 135 6.74 4.59 12.61
N HIS A 136 7.10 5.76 12.09
CA HIS A 136 7.27 6.00 10.66
C HIS A 136 8.59 6.75 10.47
N ASP A 137 9.49 6.21 9.67
CA ASP A 137 10.87 6.71 9.48
C ASP A 137 11.63 6.87 10.80
N GLY A 138 11.47 5.89 11.70
CA GLY A 138 12.08 5.91 13.04
C GLY A 138 11.47 6.92 14.02
N GLN A 139 10.56 7.79 13.57
CA GLN A 139 9.87 8.75 14.43
C GLN A 139 8.58 8.14 15.00
N LEU A 140 8.35 8.30 16.30
CA LEU A 140 7.11 7.90 16.94
C LEU A 140 5.96 8.75 16.42
N ARG A 141 4.99 8.12 15.76
CA ARG A 141 3.79 8.79 15.22
C ARG A 141 2.58 8.61 16.11
N VAL A 142 2.43 7.43 16.71
CA VAL A 142 1.30 7.09 17.56
C VAL A 142 1.80 6.31 18.76
N GLN A 143 1.32 6.66 19.95
CA GLN A 143 1.54 5.90 21.18
C GLN A 143 0.23 5.81 21.96
N PHE A 144 -0.17 4.59 22.32
CA PHE A 144 -1.21 4.32 23.31
C PHE A 144 -0.54 3.69 24.54
N GLY A 145 -1.01 4.04 25.75
CA GLY A 145 -0.49 3.47 27.00
C GLY A 145 -0.26 4.48 28.11
N ILE A 146 0.62 4.15 29.06
CA ILE A 146 0.96 5.04 30.19
C ILE A 146 1.83 6.18 29.65
N LEU A 147 1.19 7.30 29.35
CA LEU A 147 1.85 8.55 28.96
C LEU A 147 2.28 9.28 30.24
N SER A 148 3.55 9.67 30.33
CA SER A 148 4.10 10.47 31.43
C SER A 148 3.59 11.91 31.45
N GLU A 149 2.99 12.35 30.34
CA GLU A 149 2.42 13.69 30.16
C GLU A 149 0.91 13.60 29.91
N PRO A 150 0.12 14.65 30.23
CA PRO A 150 -1.30 14.70 29.87
C PRO A 150 -1.45 14.76 28.34
N GLY A 151 -1.50 13.59 27.72
CA GLY A 151 -1.71 13.45 26.28
C GLY A 151 -3.03 14.07 25.81
N PRO A 152 -3.19 14.28 24.50
CA PRO A 152 -4.40 14.87 23.92
C PRO A 152 -5.65 13.99 24.10
N PHE A 153 -5.49 12.78 24.64
CA PHE A 153 -6.55 11.83 24.86
C PHE A 153 -6.91 11.70 26.35
N ILE A 154 -8.21 11.59 26.64
CA ILE A 154 -8.74 11.23 27.96
C ILE A 154 -9.51 9.92 27.79
N VAL A 155 -9.29 8.95 28.68
CA VAL A 155 -10.10 7.73 28.74
C VAL A 155 -11.15 7.89 29.83
N ALA A 156 -12.43 7.85 29.46
CA ALA A 156 -13.55 7.90 30.41
C ALA A 156 -14.66 6.92 30.01
N GLY A 157 -15.10 6.07 30.94
CA GLY A 157 -16.17 5.10 30.68
C GLY A 157 -15.86 4.12 29.53
N GLY A 158 -14.59 3.73 29.35
CA GLY A 158 -14.16 2.83 28.27
C GLY A 158 -14.08 3.46 26.88
N LYS A 159 -14.26 4.79 26.76
CA LYS A 159 -14.16 5.53 25.51
C LYS A 159 -12.96 6.49 25.55
N VAL A 160 -12.30 6.66 24.41
CA VAL A 160 -11.20 7.61 24.23
C VAL A 160 -11.75 8.91 23.65
N TYR A 161 -11.45 10.03 24.31
CA TYR A 161 -11.87 11.37 23.90
C TYR A 161 -10.65 12.21 23.52
N LEU A 162 -10.77 13.02 22.47
CA LEU A 162 -9.79 14.06 22.14
C LEU A 162 -10.10 15.34 22.94
N ARG A 163 -9.09 15.93 23.57
CA ARG A 163 -9.21 17.23 24.24
C ARG A 163 -9.49 18.33 23.21
N LYS A 164 -10.51 19.14 23.48
CA LYS A 164 -10.95 20.23 22.61
C LYS A 164 -9.84 21.24 22.33
N GLU A 165 -9.00 21.54 23.34
CA GLU A 165 -7.89 22.51 23.21
C GLU A 165 -6.86 22.15 22.11
N VAL A 166 -6.78 20.88 21.73
CA VAL A 166 -5.86 20.37 20.69
C VAL A 166 -6.48 20.51 19.30
N ILE A 167 -7.82 20.42 19.21
CA ILE A 167 -8.59 20.59 17.97
C ILE A 167 -8.52 22.06 17.51
N ASP A 168 -8.62 23.01 18.44
CA ASP A 168 -8.65 24.44 18.11
C ASP A 168 -7.27 25.02 17.68
N LYS A 169 -6.16 24.33 18.00
CA LYS A 169 -4.81 24.74 17.55
C LYS A 169 -4.53 24.45 16.09
N THR A 170 -5.21 23.47 15.48
CA THR A 170 -5.00 23.09 14.08
C THR A 170 -5.89 23.88 13.11
N SER A 171 -6.97 24.50 13.58
CA SER A 171 -7.81 25.41 12.78
C SER A 171 -7.18 26.79 12.52
N ASN A 172 -6.18 27.20 13.30
CA ASN A 172 -5.49 28.49 13.14
C ASN A 172 -4.17 28.41 12.33
N ALA A 173 -3.82 27.24 11.80
CA ALA A 173 -2.63 27.06 10.96
C ALA A 173 -2.91 27.26 9.45
N PHE A 174 -4.17 27.54 9.09
CA PHE A 174 -4.62 27.80 7.71
C PHE A 174 -5.37 29.14 7.54
N SER A 175 -5.12 30.11 8.43
CA SER A 175 -5.59 31.50 8.27
C SER A 175 -4.42 32.45 8.07
#